data_AF-S4P210-F1
#
_entry.id   AF-S4P210-F1
#
_cell.length_a   1.000
_cell.length_b   1.000
_cell.length_c   1.000
_cell.angle_alpha   90.00
_cell.angle_beta   90.00
_cell.angle_gamma   90.00
#
_symmetry.space_group_name_H-M   'P 1'
#
loop_
_entity.id
_entity.type
_entity.pdbx_description
1 polymer ?
#
loop_
_entity_poly.entity_id
_entity_poly.type
_entity_poly.pdbx_seq_one_letter_code
_entity_poly.pdbx_strand_id
1 'polypeptide(L)'
;VNTAATLQCEAIGYPLPNIRWFFTTEKGENAEISSKAENNVESLTKITSYLKIPVHASGNITCSPGQASDKASVTSRFLVQEIHNGFGVVNSNKLWFSEGQEAIVECYASKYDFDNVTWIRNNKVLSD
;
A
#
# COMPACT_ATOMS: atom_id res chain seq x y z
N VAL A 1 -3.22 9.45 9.17
CA VAL A 1 -2.64 8.14 8.78
C VAL A 1 -2.94 7.94 7.30
N ASN A 2 -1.95 7.67 6.45
CA ASN A 2 -2.12 7.64 5.00
C ASN A 2 -2.34 6.19 4.51
N THR A 3 -3.59 5.74 4.53
CA THR A 3 -3.97 4.33 4.24
C THR A 3 -4.32 4.07 2.79
N ALA A 4 -4.41 5.12 1.97
CA ALA A 4 -4.70 5.05 0.55
C ALA A 4 -3.85 6.07 -0.22
N ALA A 5 -3.43 5.69 -1.41
CA ALA A 5 -2.81 6.61 -2.37
C ALA A 5 -3.82 6.94 -3.48
N THR A 6 -3.82 8.19 -3.92
CA THR A 6 -4.58 8.63 -5.10
C THR A 6 -3.62 8.83 -6.24
N LEU A 7 -3.89 8.19 -7.37
CA LEU A 7 -3.12 8.29 -8.60
C LEU A 7 -3.96 9.02 -9.65
N GLN A 8 -3.32 9.84 -10.44
CA GLN A 8 -3.95 10.58 -11.53
C GLN A 8 -3.36 10.11 -12.86
N CYS A 9 -4.22 9.89 -13.85
CA CYS A 9 -3.82 9.62 -15.22
C CYS A 9 -4.65 10.50 -16.16
N GLU A 10 -3.97 11.23 -17.04
CA GLU A 10 -4.59 12.07 -18.05
C GLU A 10 -4.42 11.42 -19.43
N ALA A 11 -5.48 11.39 -20.22
CA ALA A 11 -5.45 10.91 -21.60
C ALA A 11 -6.13 11.92 -22.53
N ILE A 12 -5.50 12.10 -23.71
CA ILE A 12 -6.00 12.95 -24.78
C ILE A 12 -6.12 12.10 -26.05
N GLY A 13 -7.29 12.08 -26.69
CA GLY A 13 -7.53 11.33 -27.92
C GLY A 13 -8.91 11.55 -28.52
N TYR A 14 -9.08 11.21 -29.79
CA TYR A 14 -10.38 11.15 -30.48
C TYR A 14 -10.52 9.79 -31.18
N PRO A 15 -11.61 9.03 -30.96
CA PRO A 15 -12.69 9.28 -30.01
C PRO A 15 -12.19 9.37 -28.56
N LEU A 16 -13.00 9.95 -27.67
CA LEU A 16 -12.63 10.15 -26.26
C LEU A 16 -12.10 8.83 -25.65
N PRO A 17 -10.90 8.82 -25.05
CA PRO A 17 -10.29 7.60 -24.51
C PRO A 17 -11.13 6.97 -23.39
N ASN A 18 -11.01 5.65 -23.23
CA ASN A 18 -11.60 4.92 -22.13
C ASN A 18 -10.48 4.44 -21.20
N ILE A 19 -10.22 5.19 -20.12
CA ILE A 19 -9.12 4.89 -19.20
C ILE A 19 -9.43 3.61 -18.40
N ARG A 20 -8.48 2.68 -18.41
CA ARG A 20 -8.47 1.44 -17.63
C ARG A 20 -7.21 1.38 -16.77
N TRP A 21 -7.35 0.81 -15.58
CA TRP A 21 -6.27 0.66 -14.62
C TRP A 21 -5.98 -0.81 -14.34
N PHE A 22 -4.71 -1.17 -14.34
CA PHE A 22 -4.23 -2.50 -14.02
C PHE A 22 -3.19 -2.45 -12.90
N PHE A 23 -3.21 -3.45 -12.04
CA PHE A 23 -2.21 -3.63 -10.99
C PHE A 23 -1.58 -5.01 -11.11
N THR A 24 -0.26 -5.03 -11.26
CA THR A 24 0.54 -6.24 -11.27
C THR A 24 1.33 -6.32 -9.97
N THR A 25 1.02 -7.31 -9.13
CA THR A 25 1.74 -7.54 -7.87
C THR A 25 3.19 -7.95 -8.13
N GLU A 26 4.06 -7.92 -7.11
CA GLU A 26 5.43 -8.44 -7.24
C GLU A 26 5.49 -9.91 -7.64
N LYS A 27 4.44 -10.68 -7.33
CA LYS A 27 4.30 -12.10 -7.71
C LYS A 27 3.89 -12.28 -9.17
N GLY A 28 3.64 -11.18 -9.89
CA GLY A 28 3.22 -11.20 -11.30
C GLY A 28 1.72 -11.36 -11.52
N GLU A 29 0.90 -11.34 -10.45
CA GLU A 29 -0.55 -11.41 -10.57
C GLU A 29 -1.08 -10.07 -11.09
N ASN A 30 -1.73 -10.08 -12.25
CA ASN A 30 -2.28 -8.88 -12.87
C ASN A 30 -3.81 -8.84 -12.70
N ALA A 31 -4.33 -7.71 -12.21
CA ALA A 31 -5.75 -7.48 -12.02
C ALA A 31 -6.18 -6.13 -12.58
N GLU A 32 -7.34 -6.09 -13.22
CA GLU A 32 -7.99 -4.84 -13.58
C GLU A 32 -8.68 -4.24 -12.34
N ILE A 33 -8.37 -2.97 -12.06
CA ILE A 33 -8.84 -2.24 -10.87
C ILE A 33 -9.59 -0.96 -11.22
N SER A 34 -10.03 -0.82 -12.47
CA SER A 34 -10.78 0.33 -13.01
C SER A 34 -12.06 0.64 -12.21
N SER A 35 -12.66 -0.34 -11.53
CA SER A 35 -13.87 -0.15 -10.70
C SER A 35 -13.67 0.75 -9.49
N LYS A 36 -12.42 0.99 -9.09
CA LYS A 36 -12.04 1.89 -7.99
C LYS A 36 -11.65 3.30 -8.49
N ALA A 37 -11.74 3.53 -9.79
CA ALA A 37 -11.37 4.80 -10.40
C ALA A 37 -12.58 5.71 -10.60
N GLU A 38 -12.34 7.01 -10.46
CA GLU A 38 -13.29 8.08 -10.79
C GLU A 38 -12.78 8.83 -12.03
N ASN A 39 -13.63 8.97 -13.04
CA ASN A 39 -13.27 9.60 -14.30
C ASN A 39 -13.90 10.99 -14.41
N ASN A 40 -13.09 11.98 -14.79
CA ASN A 40 -13.50 13.34 -15.07
C ASN A 40 -13.28 13.64 -16.56
N VAL A 41 -14.37 13.87 -17.28
CA VAL A 41 -14.33 14.24 -18.70
C VAL A 41 -14.22 15.75 -18.80
N GLU A 42 -13.08 16.24 -19.31
CA GLU A 42 -12.80 17.67 -19.43
C GLU A 42 -13.23 18.23 -20.79
N SER A 43 -13.19 17.42 -21.85
CA SER A 43 -13.60 17.81 -23.19
C SER A 43 -13.97 16.60 -24.05
N LEU A 44 -14.34 16.82 -25.32
CA LEU A 44 -14.57 15.74 -26.31
C LEU A 44 -13.34 14.88 -26.59
N THR A 45 -12.15 15.37 -26.21
CA THR A 45 -10.88 14.69 -26.46
C THR A 45 -10.04 14.47 -25.22
N LYS A 46 -10.43 15.00 -24.05
CA LYS A 46 -9.62 14.97 -22.83
C LYS A 46 -10.38 14.36 -21.66
N ILE A 47 -9.73 13.43 -20.97
CA ILE A 47 -10.25 12.75 -19.78
C ILE A 47 -9.14 12.57 -18.75
N THR A 48 -9.47 12.79 -17.48
CA THR A 48 -8.58 12.54 -16.35
C THR A 48 -9.21 11.49 -15.44
N SER A 49 -8.46 10.45 -15.09
CA SER A 49 -8.89 9.36 -14.20
C SER A 49 -8.12 9.42 -12.88
N TYR A 50 -8.85 9.29 -11.78
CA TYR A 50 -8.31 9.25 -10.42
C TYR A 50 -8.55 7.87 -9.82
N LEU A 51 -7.47 7.15 -9.52
CA LEU A 51 -7.51 5.84 -8.89
C LEU A 51 -7.14 5.95 -7.41
N LYS A 52 -8.04 5.55 -6.52
CA LYS A 52 -7.75 5.40 -5.09
C LYS A 52 -7.40 3.95 -4.80
N ILE A 53 -6.13 3.68 -4.51
CA ILE A 53 -5.63 2.34 -4.18
C ILE A 53 -5.26 2.25 -2.70
N PRO A 54 -5.66 1.19 -1.99
CA PRO A 54 -5.19 0.97 -0.64
C PRO A 54 -3.71 0.54 -0.64
N VAL A 55 -2.96 1.03 0.33
CA VAL A 55 -1.50 0.86 0.42
C VAL A 55 -1.20 -0.48 1.13
N HIS A 56 -1.44 -1.60 0.44
CA HIS A 56 -1.36 -2.95 1.03
C HIS A 56 -0.30 -3.84 0.39
N ALA A 57 0.12 -3.52 -0.83
CA ALA A 57 1.09 -4.31 -1.57
C ALA A 57 1.85 -3.45 -2.58
N SER A 58 3.14 -3.74 -2.73
CA SER A 58 3.97 -3.18 -3.79
C SER A 58 3.69 -3.86 -5.13
N GLY A 59 3.83 -3.12 -6.22
CA GLY A 59 3.51 -3.61 -7.55
C GLY A 59 3.71 -2.57 -8.65
N ASN A 60 3.33 -2.92 -9.86
CA ASN A 60 3.29 -2.00 -11.00
C ASN A 60 1.85 -1.58 -11.24
N ILE A 61 1.62 -0.28 -11.37
CA ILE A 61 0.31 0.27 -11.73
C ILE A 61 0.38 0.77 -13.17
N THR A 62 -0.50 0.27 -14.01
CA THR A 62 -0.59 0.65 -15.42
C THR A 62 -1.90 1.37 -15.69
N CYS A 63 -1.81 2.57 -16.26
CA CYS A 63 -2.94 3.28 -16.83
C CYS A 63 -2.93 3.10 -18.35
N SER A 64 -4.07 2.70 -18.92
CA SER A 64 -4.23 2.46 -20.35
C SER A 64 -5.42 3.23 -20.92
N PRO A 65 -5.29 3.97 -22.03
CA PRO A 65 -6.39 4.76 -22.61
C PRO A 65 -7.43 3.94 -23.40
N GLY A 66 -7.40 2.61 -23.34
CA GLY A 66 -8.43 1.72 -23.92
C GLY A 66 -7.89 0.33 -24.30
N GLN A 67 -8.76 -0.53 -24.85
CA GLN A 67 -8.42 -1.94 -25.16
C GLN A 67 -7.41 -2.13 -26.30
N ALA A 68 -7.19 -1.11 -27.14
CA ALA A 68 -6.36 -1.20 -28.35
C ALA A 68 -5.04 -0.41 -28.27
N SER A 69 -4.69 0.18 -27.12
CA SER A 69 -3.57 1.12 -27.01
C SER A 69 -2.55 0.73 -25.93
N ASP A 70 -2.01 -0.49 -26.03
CA ASP A 70 -0.82 -0.88 -25.26
C ASP A 70 0.35 0.09 -25.50
N LYS A 71 0.43 0.69 -26.70
CA LYS A 71 1.48 1.65 -27.06
C LYS A 71 1.43 2.96 -26.27
N ALA A 72 0.25 3.39 -25.82
CA ALA A 72 0.09 4.63 -25.05
C ALA A 72 -0.12 4.37 -23.55
N SER A 73 -0.04 3.10 -23.13
CA SER A 73 -0.18 2.75 -21.72
C SER A 73 1.07 3.17 -20.96
N VAL A 74 0.88 3.78 -19.79
CA VAL A 74 1.96 4.20 -18.90
C VAL A 74 1.96 3.34 -17.66
N THR A 75 3.14 2.86 -17.27
CA THR A 75 3.32 2.04 -16.07
C THR A 75 4.23 2.77 -15.09
N SER A 76 3.80 2.82 -13.84
CA SER A 76 4.59 3.36 -12.73
C SER A 76 4.79 2.31 -11.64
N ARG A 77 5.93 2.37 -10.97
CA ARG A 77 6.22 1.50 -9.84
C ARG A 77 5.56 2.05 -8.59
N PHE A 78 4.66 1.28 -8.00
CA PHE A 78 4.02 1.58 -6.73
C PHE A 78 4.72 0.81 -5.62
N LEU A 79 5.42 1.53 -4.74
CA LEU A 79 6.13 0.95 -3.61
C LEU A 79 5.38 1.28 -2.32
N VAL A 80 4.95 0.23 -1.64
CA VAL A 80 4.55 0.29 -0.24
C VAL A 80 5.81 0.01 0.58
N GLN A 81 6.35 1.05 1.20
CA GLN A 81 7.42 0.86 2.18
C GLN A 81 6.80 0.48 3.52
N GLU A 82 7.00 -0.76 3.91
CA GLU A 82 6.93 -1.14 5.33
C GLU A 82 8.13 -0.53 6.04
N ILE A 83 7.92 -0.09 7.28
CA ILE A 83 9.03 0.33 8.13
C ILE A 83 9.81 -0.95 8.46
N HIS A 84 11.05 -1.04 7.99
CA HIS A 84 11.96 -2.12 8.39
C HIS A 84 12.08 -2.11 9.93
N ASN A 85 11.88 -3.27 10.58
CA ASN A 85 11.66 -3.40 12.03
C ASN A 85 10.31 -2.88 12.56
N GLY A 86 9.28 -2.84 11.71
CA GLY A 86 7.91 -2.49 12.10
C GLY A 86 7.27 -3.47 13.09
N PHE A 87 7.94 -4.58 13.41
CA PHE A 87 7.64 -5.47 14.51
C PHE A 87 8.91 -5.79 15.30
N GLY A 88 8.91 -5.50 16.60
CA GLY A 88 10.01 -5.91 17.47
C GLY A 88 10.10 -5.18 18.79
N VAL A 89 10.89 -5.76 19.69
CA VAL A 89 11.24 -5.17 20.99
C VAL A 89 12.26 -4.07 20.77
N VAL A 90 11.91 -2.86 21.20
CA VAL A 90 12.77 -1.68 21.11
C VAL A 90 13.90 -1.84 22.11
N ASN A 91 15.13 -1.50 21.72
CA ASN A 91 16.31 -1.59 22.58
C ASN A 91 16.54 -3.00 23.16
N SER A 92 16.27 -4.05 22.38
CA SER A 92 16.51 -5.47 22.75
C SER A 92 17.92 -5.77 23.25
N ASN A 93 18.88 -4.86 23.03
CA ASN A 93 20.26 -4.99 23.46
C ASN A 93 20.50 -4.53 24.90
N LYS A 94 19.51 -3.91 25.57
CA LYS A 94 19.60 -3.40 26.96
C LYS A 94 18.55 -4.06 27.85
N LEU A 95 18.69 -5.36 28.09
CA LEU A 95 17.73 -6.18 28.86
C LEU A 95 18.17 -6.47 30.30
N TRP A 96 19.28 -5.88 30.76
CA TRP A 96 19.75 -6.06 32.14
C TRP A 96 19.19 -4.95 33.01
N PHE A 97 18.35 -5.34 33.98
CA PHE A 97 17.72 -4.45 34.93
C PHE A 97 18.20 -4.82 36.34
N SER A 98 18.40 -3.81 37.20
CA SER A 98 18.77 -4.05 38.59
C SER A 98 17.56 -4.57 39.35
N GLU A 99 17.78 -5.49 40.28
CA GLU A 99 16.74 -6.00 41.16
C GLU A 99 16.09 -4.85 41.96
N GLY A 100 14.76 -4.86 42.04
CA GLY A 100 13.97 -3.83 42.73
C GLY A 100 13.71 -2.55 41.92
N GLN A 101 14.23 -2.42 40.70
CA GLN A 101 13.89 -1.33 39.79
C GLN A 101 12.77 -1.73 38.83
N GLU A 102 11.94 -0.75 38.47
CA GLU A 102 10.93 -0.91 37.43
C GLU A 102 11.61 -1.06 36.07
N ALA A 103 11.21 -2.08 35.31
CA ALA A 103 11.71 -2.36 33.98
C ALA A 103 10.59 -2.16 32.97
N ILE A 104 10.80 -1.24 32.01
CA ILE A 104 9.87 -1.00 30.91
C ILE A 104 10.45 -1.62 29.65
N VAL A 105 9.68 -2.51 29.03
CA VAL A 105 10.02 -3.14 27.76
C VAL A 105 8.95 -2.76 26.75
N GLU A 106 9.36 -2.15 25.65
CA GLU A 106 8.44 -1.68 24.61
C GLU A 106 8.55 -2.57 23.37
N CYS A 107 7.40 -2.90 22.79
CA CYS A 107 7.30 -3.59 21.51
C CYS A 107 6.46 -2.73 20.58
N TYR A 108 6.98 -2.45 19.38
CA TYR A 108 6.20 -1.79 18.34
C TYR A 108 5.79 -2.82 17.32
N ALA A 109 4.57 -2.68 16.82
CA ALA A 109 4.00 -3.52 15.77
C ALA A 109 3.24 -2.63 14.78
N SER A 110 3.35 -2.96 13.50
CA SER A 110 2.50 -2.38 12.46
C SER A 110 1.04 -2.76 12.74
N LYS A 111 0.21 -1.77 13.06
CA LYS A 111 -1.24 -1.98 13.26
C LYS A 111 -1.95 -2.52 12.00
N TYR A 112 -1.31 -2.41 10.84
CA TYR A 112 -1.87 -2.91 9.59
C TYR A 112 -1.63 -4.42 9.40
N ASP A 113 -0.47 -4.92 9.85
CA ASP A 113 -0.06 -6.32 9.63
C ASP A 113 -0.31 -7.21 10.84
N PHE A 114 -0.40 -6.61 12.03
CA PHE A 114 -0.53 -7.31 13.30
C PHE A 114 -1.75 -6.85 14.08
N ASP A 115 -2.62 -7.80 14.38
CA ASP A 115 -3.66 -7.67 15.39
C ASP A 115 -3.27 -8.48 16.64
N ASN A 116 -3.70 -8.03 17.82
CA ASN A 116 -3.57 -8.77 19.09
C ASN A 116 -2.12 -9.09 19.49
N VAL A 117 -1.27 -8.08 19.63
CA VAL A 117 0.11 -8.24 20.13
C VAL A 117 0.10 -8.64 21.62
N THR A 118 0.74 -9.76 21.95
CA THR A 118 0.81 -10.30 23.32
C THR A 118 2.23 -10.54 23.79
N TRP A 119 2.51 -10.21 25.05
CA TRP A 119 3.76 -10.59 25.70
C TRP A 119 3.71 -12.05 26.18
N ILE A 120 4.79 -12.80 25.96
CA ILE A 120 4.91 -14.20 26.41
C ILE A 120 6.21 -14.34 27.20
N ARG A 121 6.12 -14.93 28.39
CA ARG A 121 7.27 -15.29 29.22
C ARG A 121 7.17 -16.75 29.63
N ASN A 122 8.20 -17.54 29.33
CA ASN A 122 8.27 -18.97 29.66
C ASN A 122 7.02 -19.75 29.22
N ASN A 123 6.61 -19.58 27.96
CA ASN A 123 5.40 -20.17 27.36
C ASN A 123 4.06 -19.78 28.01
N LYS A 124 4.03 -18.71 28.82
CA LYS A 124 2.78 -18.19 29.39
C LYS A 124 2.54 -16.76 28.90
N VAL A 125 1.33 -16.51 28.42
CA VAL A 125 0.88 -15.15 28.07
C VAL A 125 0.88 -14.30 29.32
N LEU A 126 1.54 -13.14 29.25
CA LEU A 126 1.45 -12.11 30.27
C LEU A 126 0.19 -11.31 29.97
N SER A 127 -0.72 -11.28 30.95
CA SER A 127 -1.86 -10.38 30.95
C SER A 127 -1.46 -9.08 31.63
N ASP A 128 -1.97 -7.96 31.13
CA ASP A 128 -2.01 -6.70 31.86
C ASP A 128 -2.79 -6.83 33.18
#